data_AF-A0A2E1WXH2-F1
#
_entry.id   AF-A0A2E1WXH2-F1
#
_cell.length_a   1.000
_cell.length_b   1.000
_cell.length_c   1.000
_cell.angle_alpha   90.00
_cell.angle_beta   90.00
_cell.angle_gamma   90.00
#
_symmetry.space_group_name_H-M   'P 1'
#
loop_
_entity.id
_entity.type
_entity.pdbx_description
1 polymer ?
#
loop_
_entity_poly.entity_id
_entity_poly.type
_entity_poly.pdbx_seq_one_letter_code
_entity_poly.pdbx_strand_id
1 'polypeptide(L)'
;MNRFVIIFLISFVVCEDLDTQISKEESNDAWKMNMLMLGGGLLPLGQLENNQPYKALSIFGLNYYWFNEFKEAKKNDDISDRNRSFWWMFFLTTYSIIDAYVDSHMKDVPLEENINK
;
A
#
# COMPACT_ATOMS: atom_id res chain seq x y z
N MET A 1 -10.89 -17.60 -21.79
CA MET A 1 -9.56 -17.17 -22.28
C MET A 1 -8.99 -15.96 -21.54
N ASN A 2 -9.82 -15.10 -20.90
CA ASN A 2 -9.36 -13.82 -20.33
C ASN A 2 -8.59 -13.91 -18.99
N ARG A 3 -8.70 -15.02 -18.22
CA ARG A 3 -8.05 -15.12 -16.90
C ARG A 3 -6.52 -15.16 -16.93
N PHE A 4 -5.94 -15.68 -18.03
CA PHE A 4 -4.49 -15.77 -18.20
C PHE A 4 -3.87 -14.48 -18.75
N VAL A 5 -4.67 -13.66 -19.45
CA VAL A 5 -4.23 -12.36 -19.97
C VAL A 5 -3.94 -11.40 -18.81
N ILE A 6 -4.75 -11.44 -17.75
CA ILE A 6 -4.55 -10.61 -16.56
C ILE A 6 -3.24 -10.98 -15.86
N ILE A 7 -2.94 -12.27 -15.71
CA ILE A 7 -1.68 -12.75 -15.10
C ILE A 7 -0.47 -12.33 -15.96
N PHE A 8 -0.59 -12.42 -17.29
CA PHE A 8 0.45 -12.00 -18.23
C PHE A 8 0.71 -10.49 -18.21
N LEU A 9 -0.33 -9.67 -18.04
CA LEU A 9 -0.20 -8.21 -17.91
C LEU A 9 0.42 -7.80 -16.57
N ILE A 10 0.15 -8.53 -15.48
CA ILE A 10 0.79 -8.31 -14.18
C ILE A 10 2.31 -8.56 -14.27
N SER A 11 2.75 -9.54 -15.07
CA SER A 11 4.18 -9.80 -15.27
C SER A 11 4.92 -8.63 -15.92
N PHE A 12 4.28 -7.86 -16.81
CA PHE A 12 4.88 -6.67 -17.42
C PHE A 12 5.07 -5.52 -16.42
N VAL A 13 4.18 -5.39 -15.42
CA VAL A 13 4.29 -4.37 -14.37
C VAL A 13 5.39 -4.72 -13.35
N VAL A 14 5.70 -6.00 -13.17
CA VAL A 14 6.73 -6.48 -12.22
C VAL A 14 8.13 -6.57 -12.86
N CYS A 15 8.23 -6.44 -14.19
CA CYS A 15 9.48 -6.63 -14.94
C CYS A 15 10.23 -5.32 -15.27
N GLU A 16 9.87 -4.18 -14.69
CA GLU A 16 10.72 -2.99 -14.81
C GLU A 16 11.98 -3.16 -13.95
N ASP A 17 13.13 -3.09 -14.62
CA ASP A 17 14.46 -3.35 -14.07
C ASP A 17 14.80 -2.48 -12.86
N LEU A 18 15.41 -3.15 -11.88
CA LEU A 18 15.96 -2.66 -10.60
C LEU A 18 16.95 -1.48 -10.73
N ASP A 19 17.40 -1.15 -11.95
CA ASP A 19 18.45 -0.18 -12.25
C ASP A 19 17.95 1.23 -12.59
N THR A 20 16.63 1.48 -12.58
CA THR A 20 16.09 2.86 -12.60
C THR A 20 16.01 3.47 -11.19
N GLN A 21 16.97 3.12 -10.32
CA GLN A 21 17.24 3.80 -9.03
C GLN A 21 18.04 5.10 -9.21
N ILE A 22 18.08 5.63 -10.44
CA ILE A 22 18.76 6.88 -10.75
C ILE A 22 17.82 8.04 -10.36
N SER A 23 18.11 8.62 -9.20
CA SER A 23 17.66 9.93 -8.71
C SER A 23 16.14 10.15 -8.67
N LYS A 24 15.47 9.62 -7.65
CA LYS A 24 14.27 10.30 -7.13
C LYS A 24 14.64 10.95 -5.82
N GLU A 25 14.62 12.28 -5.83
CA GLU A 25 14.62 13.13 -4.65
C GLU A 25 13.77 12.48 -3.57
N GLU A 26 14.34 12.28 -2.38
CA GLU A 26 13.63 11.75 -1.22
C GLU A 26 12.47 12.69 -0.89
N SER A 27 11.29 12.32 -1.37
CA SER A 27 10.06 13.02 -1.05
C SER A 27 9.70 12.65 0.39
N ASN A 28 9.99 13.56 1.31
CA ASN A 28 9.47 13.55 2.68
C ASN A 28 7.91 13.48 2.73
N ASP A 29 7.26 13.65 1.58
CA ASP A 29 5.82 13.70 1.42
C ASP A 29 5.19 12.35 1.03
N ALA A 30 5.96 11.25 0.93
CA ALA A 30 5.44 9.94 0.54
C ALA A 30 4.24 9.48 1.40
N TRP A 31 4.25 9.74 2.70
CA TRP A 31 3.12 9.43 3.58
C TRP A 31 1.84 10.20 3.23
N LYS A 32 1.95 11.41 2.65
CA LYS A 32 0.80 12.20 2.18
C LYS A 32 0.13 11.56 0.98
N MET A 33 0.89 10.85 0.15
CA MET A 33 0.36 10.14 -1.03
C MET A 33 -0.52 8.95 -0.63
N ASN A 34 -0.31 8.38 0.56
CA ASN A 34 -1.22 7.38 1.15
C ASN A 34 -2.57 7.97 1.61
N MET A 35 -2.73 9.29 1.63
CA MET A 35 -3.99 9.97 1.97
C MET A 35 -4.89 10.20 0.73
N LEU A 36 -4.42 9.88 -0.48
CA LEU A 36 -5.22 10.01 -1.71
C LEU A 36 -6.27 8.89 -1.79
N MET A 37 -7.53 9.26 -1.56
CA MET A 37 -8.69 8.39 -1.80
C MET A 37 -9.06 8.45 -3.28
N LEU A 38 -8.87 7.35 -4.03
CA LEU A 38 -9.47 7.21 -5.36
C LEU A 38 -10.58 6.16 -5.31
N GLY A 39 -11.82 6.63 -5.47
CA GLY A 39 -12.99 5.87 -5.95
C GLY A 39 -13.53 4.70 -5.11
N GLY A 40 -12.83 4.24 -4.06
CA GLY A 40 -13.28 3.09 -3.27
C GLY A 40 -12.36 2.65 -2.13
N GLY A 41 -11.27 3.37 -1.88
CA GLY A 41 -10.33 3.07 -0.81
C GLY A 41 -9.10 3.96 -0.89
N LEU A 42 -8.27 3.92 0.14
CA LEU A 42 -6.99 4.61 0.17
C LEU A 42 -5.96 3.77 -0.57
N LEU A 43 -5.33 4.37 -1.58
CA LEU A 43 -4.25 3.73 -2.31
C LEU A 43 -2.95 3.93 -1.53
N PRO A 44 -2.19 2.88 -1.24
CA PRO A 44 -0.90 2.99 -0.58
C PRO A 44 0.18 3.49 -1.55
N LEU A 45 -0.02 4.66 -2.18
CA LEU A 45 0.89 5.23 -3.19
C LEU A 45 2.24 5.63 -2.59
N GLY A 46 2.28 6.04 -1.33
CA GLY A 46 3.51 6.29 -0.58
C GLY A 46 4.39 5.06 -0.43
N GLN A 47 3.80 3.86 -0.40
CA GLN A 47 4.56 2.60 -0.41
C GLN A 47 5.17 2.31 -1.80
N LEU A 48 4.50 2.76 -2.88
CA LEU A 48 5.08 2.71 -4.23
C LEU A 48 6.23 3.71 -4.39
N GLU A 49 6.09 4.91 -3.82
CA GLU A 49 7.18 5.90 -3.80
C GLU A 49 8.39 5.42 -2.99
N ASN A 50 8.16 4.67 -1.90
CA ASN A 50 9.21 4.03 -1.12
C ASN A 50 9.83 2.78 -1.75
N ASN A 51 9.52 2.47 -3.02
CA ASN A 51 9.98 1.29 -3.75
C ASN A 51 9.58 -0.06 -3.10
N GLN A 52 8.41 -0.09 -2.44
CA GLN A 52 7.88 -1.28 -1.77
C GLN A 52 6.53 -1.72 -2.40
N PRO A 53 6.56 -2.22 -3.65
CA PRO A 53 5.35 -2.57 -4.39
C PRO A 53 4.57 -3.74 -3.79
N TYR A 54 5.25 -4.70 -3.15
CA TYR A 54 4.59 -5.83 -2.50
C TYR A 54 3.76 -5.39 -1.29
N LYS A 55 4.29 -4.49 -0.44
CA LYS A 55 3.54 -3.93 0.69
C LYS A 55 2.32 -3.15 0.20
N ALA A 56 2.50 -2.31 -0.82
CA ALA A 56 1.43 -1.56 -1.44
C ALA A 56 0.31 -2.48 -1.95
N LEU A 57 0.66 -3.55 -2.67
CA LEU A 57 -0.32 -4.50 -3.21
C LEU A 57 -1.05 -5.28 -2.11
N SER A 58 -0.35 -5.69 -1.04
CA SER A 58 -0.97 -6.36 0.10
C SER A 58 -1.97 -5.46 0.84
N ILE A 59 -1.59 -4.21 1.14
CA ILE A 59 -2.46 -3.24 1.80
C ILE A 59 -3.66 -2.91 0.92
N PHE A 60 -3.45 -2.73 -0.38
CA PHE A 60 -4.53 -2.52 -1.34
C PHE A 60 -5.51 -3.71 -1.38
N GLY A 61 -4.99 -4.94 -1.45
CA GLY A 61 -5.81 -6.16 -1.47
C GLY A 61 -6.66 -6.32 -0.22
N LEU A 62 -6.09 -6.06 0.97
CA LEU A 62 -6.81 -6.10 2.24
C LEU A 62 -7.88 -5.00 2.33
N ASN A 63 -7.56 -3.77 1.93
CA ASN A 63 -8.54 -2.69 1.89
C ASN A 63 -9.69 -3.01 0.92
N TYR A 64 -9.38 -3.56 -0.26
CA TYR A 64 -10.38 -3.97 -1.24
C TYR A 64 -11.31 -5.08 -0.70
N TYR A 65 -10.75 -6.05 0.02
CA TYR A 65 -11.54 -7.09 0.69
C TYR A 65 -12.54 -6.48 1.68
N TRP A 66 -12.05 -5.67 2.63
CA TRP A 66 -12.92 -5.05 3.64
C TRP A 66 -13.91 -4.04 3.07
N PHE A 67 -13.58 -3.38 1.96
CA PHE A 67 -14.51 -2.53 1.24
C PHE A 67 -15.68 -3.32 0.65
N ASN A 68 -15.42 -4.50 0.09
CA ASN A 68 -16.49 -5.38 -0.42
C ASN A 68 -17.35 -5.92 0.72
N GLU A 69 -16.75 -6.34 1.84
CA GLU A 69 -17.48 -6.74 3.04
C GLU A 69 -18.35 -5.60 3.58
N PHE A 70 -17.84 -4.36 3.59
CA PHE A 70 -18.62 -3.19 3.97
C PHE A 70 -19.83 -2.97 3.04
N LYS A 71 -19.64 -3.12 1.72
CA LYS A 71 -20.72 -2.98 0.74
C LYS A 71 -21.79 -4.05 0.90
N GLU A 72 -21.39 -5.29 1.12
CA GLU A 72 -22.32 -6.40 1.32
C GLU A 72 -23.09 -6.25 2.64
N ALA A 73 -22.40 -5.91 3.73
CA ALA A 73 -23.04 -5.62 5.01
C ALA A 73 -24.02 -4.44 4.92
N LYS A 74 -23.68 -3.38 4.17
CA LYS A 74 -24.58 -2.26 3.89
C LYS A 74 -25.83 -2.69 3.11
N LYS A 75 -25.69 -3.61 2.15
CA LYS A 75 -26.81 -4.13 1.35
C LYS A 75 -27.75 -5.00 2.20
N ASN A 76 -27.20 -5.75 3.15
CA ASN A 76 -27.94 -6.63 4.05
C ASN A 76 -28.43 -5.94 5.33
N ASP A 77 -28.19 -4.63 5.45
CA ASP A 77 -28.45 -3.79 6.64
C ASP A 77 -27.85 -4.34 7.95
N ASP A 78 -26.75 -5.09 7.84
CA ASP A 78 -25.99 -5.59 8.98
C ASP A 78 -25.05 -4.50 9.50
N ILE A 79 -25.49 -3.80 10.53
CA ILE A 79 -24.74 -2.70 11.15
C ILE A 79 -23.45 -3.21 11.83
N SER A 80 -23.47 -4.40 12.40
CA SER A 80 -22.32 -4.96 13.12
C SER A 80 -21.17 -5.21 12.14
N ASP A 81 -21.46 -5.92 11.06
CA ASP A 81 -20.47 -6.26 10.05
C ASP A 81 -20.00 -5.03 9.25
N ARG A 82 -20.90 -4.07 9.02
CA ARG A 82 -20.53 -2.77 8.44
C ARG A 82 -19.53 -2.01 9.32
N ASN A 83 -19.75 -1.98 10.63
CA ASN A 83 -18.83 -1.31 11.56
C ASN A 83 -17.49 -2.04 11.66
N ARG A 84 -17.51 -3.38 11.71
CA ARG A 84 -16.27 -4.18 11.71
C ARG A 84 -15.42 -3.89 10.47
N SER A 85 -16.04 -3.92 9.29
CA SER A 85 -15.36 -3.66 8.02
C SER A 85 -14.85 -2.21 7.93
N PHE A 86 -15.61 -1.24 8.44
CA PHE A 86 -15.16 0.14 8.54
C PHE A 86 -13.91 0.28 9.42
N TRP A 87 -13.89 -0.33 10.60
CA TRP A 87 -12.74 -0.27 11.49
C TRP A 87 -11.51 -0.92 10.89
N TRP A 88 -11.66 -2.05 10.19
CA TRP A 88 -10.54 -2.66 9.48
C TRP A 88 -9.96 -1.75 8.39
N MET A 89 -10.81 -1.11 7.58
CA MET A 89 -10.35 -0.13 6.59
C MET A 89 -9.64 1.06 7.25
N PHE A 90 -10.17 1.56 8.37
CA PHE A 90 -9.54 2.63 9.14
C PHE A 90 -8.15 2.23 9.64
N PHE A 91 -8.02 1.06 10.28
CA PHE A 91 -6.73 0.59 10.78
C PHE A 91 -5.72 0.34 9.66
N LEU A 92 -6.12 -0.29 8.56
CA LEU A 92 -5.22 -0.55 7.42
C LEU A 92 -4.72 0.74 6.79
N THR A 93 -5.60 1.74 6.70
CA THR A 93 -5.26 3.08 6.25
C THR A 93 -4.23 3.73 7.16
N THR A 94 -4.52 3.81 8.45
CA THR A 94 -3.63 4.45 9.42
C THR A 94 -2.28 3.73 9.47
N TYR A 95 -2.30 2.39 9.44
CA TYR A 95 -1.10 1.57 9.34
C TYR A 95 -0.28 1.92 8.09
N SER A 96 -0.90 2.01 6.91
CA SER A 96 -0.20 2.36 5.68
C SER A 96 0.47 3.73 5.74
N ILE A 97 -0.20 4.72 6.33
CA ILE A 97 0.34 6.09 6.48
C ILE A 97 1.55 6.07 7.42
N ILE A 98 1.43 5.41 8.57
CA ILE A 98 2.51 5.30 9.56
C ILE A 98 3.70 4.52 8.98
N ASP A 99 3.46 3.38 8.34
CA ASP A 99 4.50 2.55 7.72
C ASP A 99 5.26 3.36 6.66
N ALA A 100 4.55 4.10 5.80
CA ALA A 100 5.20 4.94 4.79
C ALA A 100 5.97 6.12 5.38
N TYR A 101 5.47 6.70 6.49
CA TYR A 101 6.17 7.76 7.22
C TYR A 101 7.46 7.24 7.86
N VAL A 102 7.41 6.07 8.51
CA VAL A 102 8.58 5.43 9.11
C VAL A 102 9.59 5.07 8.02
N ASP A 103 9.13 4.44 6.93
CA ASP A 103 9.98 4.06 5.79
C ASP A 103 10.61 5.28 5.11
N SER A 104 9.99 6.48 5.16
CA SER A 104 10.57 7.69 4.57
C SER A 104 11.49 8.46 5.54
N HIS A 105 11.30 8.34 6.86
CA HIS A 105 12.05 9.12 7.86
C HIS A 105 13.15 8.34 8.58
N MET A 106 13.11 7.00 8.56
CA MET A 106 14.12 6.16 9.25
C MET A 106 15.14 5.52 8.30
N LYS A 107 15.18 5.90 7.02
CA LYS A 107 16.20 5.43 6.06
C LYS A 107 17.62 5.90 6.41
N ASP A 108 17.74 7.06 7.06
CA ASP A 108 19.01 7.68 7.43
C ASP A 108 19.59 7.22 8.77
N VAL A 109 18.96 6.26 9.46
CA VAL A 109 19.54 5.71 10.68
C VAL A 109 20.75 4.87 10.27
N PRO A 110 21.99 5.27 10.61
CA PRO A 110 23.16 4.48 10.25
C PRO A 110 23.03 3.12 10.95
N LEU A 111 22.83 2.06 10.17
CA LEU A 111 23.16 0.72 10.61
C LEU A 111 24.64 0.77 10.94
N GLU A 112 25.03 0.43 12.17
CA GLU A 112 26.43 0.41 12.59
C GLU A 112 27.26 -0.49 11.65
N GLU A 113 27.82 0.11 10.59
CA GLU A 113 28.84 -0.50 9.75
C GLU A 113 30.17 -0.34 10.49
N ASN A 114 30.38 -1.13 11.55
CA ASN A 114 31.66 -1.19 12.24
C ASN A 114 31.86 -2.48 13.03
N ILE A 115 31.86 -3.65 12.38
CA ILE A 115 32.65 -4.79 12.87
C ILE A 115 33.19 -5.61 11.69
N ASN A 116 34.34 -5.18 11.14
CA ASN A 116 35.53 -5.99 10.82
C ASN A 116 36.40 -5.28 9.77
N LYS A 117 37.31 -4.44 10.26
CA LYS A 117 38.58 -4.12 9.61
C LYS A 117 39.55 -5.27 9.86
#